data_AF-A0A1A8EYZ0-F1
#
_entry.id   AF-A0A1A8EYZ0-F1
#
_cell.length_a   1.000
_cell.length_b   1.000
_cell.length_c   1.000
_cell.angle_alpha   90.00
_cell.angle_beta   90.00
_cell.angle_gamma   90.00
#
_symmetry.space_group_name_H-M   'P 1'
#
loop_
_entity.id
_entity.type
_entity.pdbx_description
1 polymer ?
#
loop_
_entity_poly.entity_id
_entity_poly.type
_entity_poly.pdbx_seq_one_letter_code
_entity_poly.pdbx_strand_id
1 'polypeptide(L)'
;RLRTLGSELASTMRKTTSNLRMGFGAFVDKTTSPYMFMYPPEVIANPCYPIGTTCQAMFGFKNVLSLTDQVARFTEEVKKQSVSRNRDAPEGGLDAVMQAIVCKEKIGWRPDASHLLVLTTDAKTHTALDARFAGIVQPNDGECYLDSNNLYNKSAVL
;
A
#
# COMPACT_ATOMS: atom_id res chain seq x y z
N ARG A 1 -13.46 -9.24 5.47
CA ARG A 1 -13.07 -8.87 6.87
C ARG A 1 -12.53 -7.44 6.94
N LEU A 2 -11.55 -7.05 6.12
CA LEU A 2 -11.06 -5.65 6.10
C LEU A 2 -12.15 -4.60 5.77
N ARG A 3 -13.10 -4.93 4.89
CA ARG A 3 -14.24 -4.06 4.53
C ARG A 3 -15.12 -3.66 5.72
N THR A 4 -15.31 -4.54 6.71
CA THR A 4 -16.14 -4.27 7.89
C THR A 4 -15.36 -3.56 8.99
N LEU A 5 -14.05 -3.87 9.11
CA LEU A 5 -13.15 -3.23 10.08
C LEU A 5 -13.15 -1.70 9.94
N GLY A 6 -13.10 -1.19 8.70
CA GLY A 6 -13.12 0.26 8.44
C GLY A 6 -14.33 0.99 9.03
N SER A 7 -15.53 0.47 8.76
CA SER A 7 -16.77 1.07 9.25
C SER A 7 -16.91 0.95 10.77
N GLU A 8 -16.51 -0.18 11.34
CA GLU A 8 -16.57 -0.41 12.80
C GLU A 8 -15.57 0.48 13.55
N LEU A 9 -14.34 0.60 13.03
CA LEU A 9 -13.32 1.49 13.57
C LEU A 9 -13.81 2.93 13.56
N ALA A 10 -14.37 3.39 12.43
CA ALA A 10 -14.87 4.74 12.31
C ALA A 10 -16.02 5.03 13.29
N SER A 11 -16.98 4.10 13.39
CA SER A 11 -18.10 4.19 14.33
C SER A 11 -17.62 4.25 15.79
N THR A 12 -16.60 3.45 16.13
CA THR A 12 -16.04 3.40 17.48
C THR A 12 -15.25 4.66 17.83
N MET A 13 -14.40 5.12 16.91
CA MET A 13 -13.58 6.33 17.11
C MET A 13 -14.43 7.60 17.23
N ARG A 14 -15.56 7.68 16.52
CA ARG A 14 -16.53 8.79 16.65
C ARG A 14 -17.12 8.93 18.05
N LYS A 15 -17.10 7.88 18.88
CA LYS A 15 -17.51 7.97 20.30
C LYS A 15 -16.48 8.68 21.17
N THR A 16 -15.22 8.73 20.73
CA THR A 16 -14.09 9.28 21.49
C THR A 16 -13.63 10.64 20.95
N THR A 17 -13.74 10.86 19.64
CA THR A 17 -13.34 12.12 18.98
C THR A 17 -14.36 12.58 17.95
N SER A 18 -14.65 13.88 17.95
CA SER A 18 -15.50 14.53 16.96
C SER A 18 -14.77 14.91 15.67
N ASN A 19 -13.43 14.83 15.66
CA ASN A 19 -12.60 15.34 14.58
C ASN A 19 -11.73 14.23 13.96
N LEU A 20 -12.37 13.10 13.64
CA LEU A 20 -11.75 11.94 13.00
C LEU A 20 -11.53 12.19 11.51
N ARG A 21 -10.32 11.88 11.01
CA ARG A 21 -10.04 11.71 9.59
C ARG A 21 -9.50 10.32 9.32
N MET A 22 -9.94 9.72 8.22
CA MET A 22 -9.52 8.39 7.79
C MET A 22 -9.06 8.42 6.34
N GLY A 23 -8.04 7.63 6.06
CA GLY A 23 -7.43 7.48 4.74
C GLY A 23 -7.09 6.02 4.53
N PHE A 24 -6.75 5.66 3.29
CA PHE A 24 -6.51 4.28 2.91
C PHE A 24 -5.38 4.20 1.89
N GLY A 25 -4.47 3.26 2.10
CA GLY A 25 -3.41 2.89 1.17
C GLY A 25 -3.30 1.38 1.07
N ALA A 26 -2.75 0.91 -0.04
CA ALA A 26 -2.54 -0.51 -0.29
C ALA A 26 -1.11 -0.76 -0.74
N PHE A 27 -0.61 -1.97 -0.52
CA PHE A 27 0.71 -2.40 -0.95
C PHE A 27 0.69 -3.88 -1.36
N VAL A 28 1.67 -4.28 -2.16
CA VAL A 28 1.99 -5.67 -2.46
C VAL A 28 3.46 -5.84 -2.18
N ASP A 29 4.32 -5.63 -3.18
CA ASP A 29 5.76 -5.69 -3.04
C ASP A 29 6.45 -5.00 -4.23
N LYS A 30 7.78 -4.99 -4.26
CA LYS A 30 8.59 -4.38 -5.30
C LYS A 30 8.26 -4.98 -6.67
N THR A 31 8.00 -4.11 -7.65
CA THR A 31 7.52 -4.49 -8.99
C THR A 31 8.66 -4.92 -9.92
N THR A 32 9.50 -5.85 -9.45
CA THR A 32 10.66 -6.37 -10.19
C THR A 32 10.90 -7.83 -9.83
N SER A 33 11.64 -8.54 -10.68
CA SER A 33 12.10 -9.91 -10.35
C SER A 33 13.10 -9.87 -9.19
N PRO A 34 13.06 -10.84 -8.24
CA PRO A 34 12.27 -12.07 -8.28
C PRO A 34 10.86 -12.00 -7.67
N TYR A 35 10.47 -10.88 -7.05
CA TYR A 35 9.18 -10.71 -6.36
C TYR A 35 8.00 -10.75 -7.34
N MET A 36 8.15 -10.13 -8.51
CA MET A 36 7.13 -10.05 -9.55
C MET A 36 7.25 -11.20 -10.58
N PHE A 37 6.11 -11.70 -11.05
CA PHE A 37 6.08 -12.53 -12.25
C PHE A 37 6.32 -11.66 -13.49
N MET A 38 7.33 -11.99 -14.30
CA MET A 38 7.68 -11.22 -15.51
C MET A 38 7.49 -12.01 -16.81
N TYR A 39 7.12 -13.30 -16.73
CA TYR A 39 6.91 -14.17 -17.89
C TYR A 39 5.83 -15.22 -17.60
N PRO A 40 4.95 -15.56 -18.58
CA PRO A 40 4.84 -14.94 -19.91
C PRO A 40 4.27 -13.50 -19.85
N PRO A 41 4.36 -12.67 -20.91
CA PRO A 41 4.02 -11.23 -20.85
C PRO A 41 2.64 -10.90 -20.27
N GLU A 42 1.67 -11.79 -20.42
CA GLU A 42 0.30 -11.68 -19.89
C GLU A 42 0.28 -11.52 -18.36
N VAL A 43 1.26 -12.10 -17.65
CA VAL A 43 1.32 -12.04 -16.18
C VAL A 43 1.67 -10.65 -15.65
N ILE A 44 2.25 -9.78 -16.48
CA ILE A 44 2.55 -8.39 -16.11
C ILE A 44 1.24 -7.61 -15.94
N ALA A 45 0.28 -7.81 -16.85
CA ALA A 45 -1.03 -7.18 -16.77
C ALA A 45 -1.98 -7.91 -15.82
N ASN A 46 -1.89 -9.24 -15.74
CA ASN A 46 -2.71 -10.09 -14.87
C ASN A 46 -1.85 -11.20 -14.22
N PRO A 47 -1.29 -10.97 -13.01
CA PRO A 47 -0.50 -11.98 -12.30
C PRO A 47 -1.25 -13.28 -11.96
N CYS A 48 -2.57 -13.27 -12.07
CA CYS A 48 -3.45 -14.41 -11.84
C CYS A 48 -3.82 -15.17 -13.12
N TYR A 49 -3.27 -14.75 -14.28
CA TYR A 49 -3.44 -15.44 -15.55
C TYR A 49 -3.15 -16.96 -15.47
N PRO A 50 -2.07 -17.43 -14.83
CA PRO A 50 -1.76 -18.87 -14.76
C PRO A 50 -2.77 -19.71 -13.96
N ILE A 51 -3.59 -19.08 -13.12
CA ILE A 51 -4.61 -19.75 -12.29
C ILE A 51 -6.03 -19.53 -12.82
N GLY A 52 -6.16 -19.01 -14.06
CA GLY A 52 -7.46 -18.85 -14.72
C GLY A 52 -8.36 -17.77 -14.11
N THR A 53 -7.80 -16.80 -13.39
CA THR A 53 -8.56 -15.68 -12.80
C THR A 53 -7.93 -14.33 -13.14
N THR A 54 -8.63 -13.24 -12.80
CA THR A 54 -8.16 -11.87 -13.03
C THR A 54 -7.89 -11.19 -11.71
N CYS A 55 -6.70 -10.60 -11.57
CA CYS A 55 -6.33 -9.74 -10.46
C CYS A 55 -5.59 -8.50 -10.97
N GLN A 56 -5.38 -7.52 -10.08
CA GLN A 56 -4.70 -6.29 -10.46
C GLN A 56 -3.23 -6.56 -10.80
N ALA A 57 -2.67 -5.79 -11.73
CA ALA A 57 -1.23 -5.73 -11.96
C ALA A 57 -0.50 -5.40 -10.64
N MET A 58 0.71 -5.93 -10.47
CA MET A 58 1.48 -5.75 -9.25
C MET A 58 1.93 -4.29 -9.08
N PHE A 59 1.91 -3.81 -7.84
CA PHE A 59 2.35 -2.46 -7.46
C PHE A 59 3.05 -2.49 -6.10
N GLY A 60 3.98 -1.56 -5.87
CA GLY A 60 4.67 -1.43 -4.57
C GLY A 60 3.75 -0.89 -3.49
N PHE A 61 3.57 0.42 -3.48
CA PHE A 61 2.63 1.11 -2.60
C PHE A 61 1.78 2.10 -3.40
N LYS A 62 0.50 2.19 -3.05
CA LYS A 62 -0.44 3.16 -3.59
C LYS A 62 -1.20 3.86 -2.48
N ASN A 63 -1.15 5.19 -2.44
CA ASN A 63 -2.07 5.97 -1.63
C ASN A 63 -3.41 6.11 -2.39
N VAL A 64 -4.46 5.47 -1.86
CA VAL A 64 -5.76 5.37 -2.54
C VAL A 64 -6.70 6.50 -2.10
N LEU A 65 -6.72 6.81 -0.81
CA LEU A 65 -7.56 7.84 -0.22
C LEU A 65 -6.77 8.62 0.81
N SER A 66 -6.50 9.89 0.52
CA SER A 66 -5.96 10.83 1.51
C SER A 66 -6.91 11.02 2.69
N LEU A 67 -6.36 11.39 3.85
CA LEU A 67 -7.10 11.58 5.09
C LEU A 67 -8.26 12.56 4.92
N THR A 68 -9.48 12.06 5.05
CA THR A 68 -10.73 12.82 4.92
C THR A 68 -11.64 12.58 6.12
N ASP A 69 -12.47 13.57 6.46
CA ASP A 69 -13.55 13.47 7.44
C ASP A 69 -14.77 12.68 6.90
N GLN A 70 -14.83 12.46 5.59
CA GLN A 70 -15.88 11.70 4.92
C GLN A 70 -15.64 10.19 5.04
N VAL A 71 -15.93 9.62 6.22
CA VAL A 71 -15.80 8.18 6.52
C VAL A 71 -16.46 7.27 5.48
N ALA A 72 -17.56 7.70 4.87
CA ALA A 72 -18.23 6.94 3.82
C ALA A 72 -17.30 6.65 2.63
N ARG A 73 -16.42 7.59 2.26
CA ARG A 73 -15.43 7.42 1.19
C ARG A 73 -14.43 6.33 1.50
N PHE A 74 -14.00 6.20 2.76
CA PHE A 74 -13.12 5.08 3.16
C PHE A 74 -13.78 3.74 2.84
N THR A 75 -15.04 3.57 3.23
CA THR A 75 -15.75 2.30 3.04
C THR A 75 -15.98 2.02 1.54
N GLU A 76 -16.25 3.05 0.76
CA GLU A 76 -16.40 2.96 -0.69
C GLU A 76 -15.09 2.55 -1.38
N GLU A 77 -13.98 3.22 -1.07
CA GLU A 77 -12.68 2.93 -1.67
C GLU A 77 -12.17 1.53 -1.29
N VAL A 78 -12.36 1.10 -0.03
CA VAL A 78 -12.00 -0.25 0.41
C VAL A 78 -12.85 -1.33 -0.29
N LYS A 79 -14.11 -1.03 -0.66
CA LYS A 79 -14.94 -1.95 -1.44
C LYS A 79 -14.47 -2.09 -2.89
N LYS A 80 -13.90 -1.03 -3.48
CA LYS A 80 -13.37 -1.02 -4.85
C LYS A 80 -12.04 -1.77 -5.00
N GLN A 81 -11.33 -2.03 -3.90
CA GLN A 81 -10.04 -2.71 -3.96
C GLN A 81 -10.20 -4.17 -4.40
N SER A 82 -9.30 -4.56 -5.31
CA SER A 82 -9.05 -5.94 -5.69
C SER A 82 -7.60 -6.29 -5.38
N VAL A 83 -7.36 -7.56 -5.09
CA VAL A 83 -6.02 -8.06 -4.77
C VAL A 83 -5.15 -8.10 -6.02
N SER A 84 -3.83 -8.08 -5.82
CA SER A 84 -2.82 -8.48 -6.81
C SER A 84 -2.18 -9.80 -6.37
N ARG A 85 -1.05 -10.19 -6.99
CA ARG A 85 -0.31 -11.39 -6.66
C ARG A 85 1.18 -11.25 -7.02
N ASN A 86 2.05 -11.59 -6.08
CA ASN A 86 3.51 -11.71 -6.21
C ASN A 86 3.97 -13.17 -6.02
N ARG A 87 5.29 -13.40 -6.12
CA ARG A 87 5.89 -14.74 -6.19
C ARG A 87 6.24 -15.31 -4.82
N ASP A 88 6.90 -14.54 -3.98
CA ASP A 88 7.37 -14.96 -2.67
C ASP A 88 6.44 -14.50 -1.54
N ALA A 89 6.72 -14.97 -0.33
CA ALA A 89 5.82 -14.81 0.81
C ALA A 89 6.02 -13.51 1.63
N PRO A 90 7.23 -12.95 1.81
CA PRO A 90 7.39 -11.66 2.46
C PRO A 90 6.87 -10.53 1.55
N GLU A 91 6.30 -9.49 2.16
CA GLU A 91 5.68 -8.38 1.41
C GLU A 91 6.41 -7.04 1.65
N GLY A 92 6.21 -6.10 0.73
CA GLY A 92 6.83 -4.77 0.71
C GLY A 92 6.19 -3.73 1.65
N GLY A 93 5.59 -4.18 2.77
CA GLY A 93 4.83 -3.33 3.69
C GLY A 93 5.64 -2.19 4.31
N LEU A 94 6.95 -2.37 4.53
CA LEU A 94 7.78 -1.31 5.11
C LEU A 94 8.03 -0.14 4.15
N ASP A 95 8.06 -0.35 2.83
CA ASP A 95 8.10 0.76 1.86
C ASP A 95 6.81 1.58 1.94
N ALA A 96 5.66 0.91 2.08
CA ALA A 96 4.37 1.57 2.25
C ALA A 96 4.30 2.41 3.54
N VAL A 97 4.80 1.86 4.66
CA VAL A 97 4.91 2.59 5.93
C VAL A 97 5.80 3.81 5.78
N MET A 98 6.98 3.68 5.18
CA MET A 98 7.89 4.79 4.96
C MET A 98 7.22 5.91 4.16
N GLN A 99 6.65 5.58 3.00
CA GLN A 99 5.98 6.56 2.14
C GLN A 99 4.76 7.19 2.81
N ALA A 100 3.98 6.43 3.58
CA ALA A 100 2.85 6.96 4.35
C ALA A 100 3.28 7.94 5.45
N ILE A 101 4.47 7.81 6.01
CA ILE A 101 5.01 8.72 7.03
C ILE A 101 5.54 10.02 6.39
N VAL A 102 6.35 9.89 5.35
CA VAL A 102 7.14 11.02 4.82
C VAL A 102 6.36 11.86 3.79
N CYS A 103 5.41 11.27 3.07
CA CYS A 103 4.56 11.97 2.11
C CYS A 103 3.40 12.74 2.76
N LYS A 104 3.72 13.64 3.69
CA LYS A 104 2.76 14.34 4.57
C LYS A 104 1.58 14.97 3.82
N GLU A 105 1.85 15.66 2.71
CA GLU A 105 0.81 16.36 1.94
C GLU A 105 -0.11 15.40 1.18
N LYS A 106 0.46 14.37 0.55
CA LYS A 106 -0.30 13.36 -0.20
C LYS A 106 -1.19 12.53 0.72
N ILE A 107 -0.70 12.18 1.91
CA ILE A 107 -1.47 11.44 2.91
C ILE A 107 -2.44 12.35 3.64
N GLY A 108 -2.05 13.59 3.94
CA GLY A 108 -2.89 14.61 4.58
C GLY A 108 -2.80 14.62 6.11
N TRP A 109 -1.64 14.30 6.69
CA TRP A 109 -1.44 14.38 8.14
C TRP A 109 -1.58 15.82 8.64
N ARG A 110 -2.41 16.03 9.67
CA ARG A 110 -2.61 17.36 10.27
C ARG A 110 -1.57 17.63 11.36
N PRO A 111 -1.04 18.85 11.51
CA PRO A 111 -0.05 19.15 12.54
C PRO A 111 -0.58 18.89 13.96
N ASP A 112 -1.82 19.31 14.25
CA ASP A 112 -2.39 19.25 15.61
C ASP A 112 -3.37 18.07 15.77
N ALA A 113 -2.90 16.86 15.51
CA ALA A 113 -3.69 15.64 15.69
C ALA A 113 -2.82 14.46 16.07
N SER A 114 -3.38 13.52 16.84
CA SER A 114 -2.75 12.20 17.02
C SER A 114 -2.77 11.43 15.70
N HIS A 115 -1.61 10.90 15.28
CA HIS A 115 -1.48 10.12 14.05
C HIS A 115 -1.43 8.63 14.38
N LEU A 116 -2.33 7.86 13.76
CA LEU A 116 -2.37 6.41 13.87
C LEU A 116 -2.19 5.82 12.48
N LEU A 117 -1.10 5.06 12.29
CA LEU A 117 -0.86 4.29 11.07
C LEU A 117 -1.10 2.82 11.38
N VAL A 118 -2.17 2.26 10.82
CA VAL A 118 -2.53 0.85 11.02
C VAL A 118 -2.02 0.03 9.84
N LEU A 119 -1.00 -0.78 10.06
CA LEU A 119 -0.49 -1.73 9.08
C LEU A 119 -1.20 -3.08 9.24
N THR A 120 -1.79 -3.60 8.17
CA THR A 120 -2.43 -4.93 8.16
C THR A 120 -1.76 -5.82 7.13
N THR A 121 -1.30 -6.99 7.54
CA THR A 121 -0.76 -8.05 6.68
C THR A 121 -1.00 -9.41 7.34
N ASP A 122 -1.09 -10.46 6.55
CA ASP A 122 -1.15 -11.87 6.99
C ASP A 122 0.17 -12.62 6.73
N ALA A 123 1.22 -11.91 6.30
CA ALA A 123 2.51 -12.47 5.94
C ALA A 123 3.68 -11.77 6.62
N LYS A 124 4.90 -12.25 6.36
CA LYS A 124 6.14 -11.58 6.79
C LYS A 124 6.36 -10.32 5.96
N THR A 125 7.32 -9.49 6.35
CA THR A 125 7.70 -8.31 5.57
C THR A 125 9.16 -8.37 5.19
N HIS A 126 9.49 -7.84 4.01
CA HIS A 126 10.85 -7.56 3.61
C HIS A 126 11.49 -6.48 4.49
N THR A 127 12.79 -6.60 4.68
CA THR A 127 13.60 -5.64 5.43
C THR A 127 14.71 -5.05 4.56
N ALA A 128 15.40 -4.03 5.10
CA ALA A 128 16.55 -3.45 4.42
C ALA A 128 17.57 -4.54 4.06
N LEU A 129 18.20 -4.40 2.89
CA LEU A 129 19.12 -5.37 2.25
C LEU A 129 18.49 -6.58 1.55
N ASP A 130 17.22 -6.93 1.81
CA ASP A 130 16.54 -8.03 1.07
C ASP A 130 16.47 -7.74 -0.43
N ALA A 131 16.30 -6.47 -0.78
CA ALA A 131 16.19 -5.98 -2.16
C ALA A 131 17.46 -6.24 -3.02
N ARG A 132 18.58 -6.62 -2.38
CA ARG A 132 19.81 -7.01 -3.08
C ARG A 132 19.60 -8.20 -4.00
N PHE A 133 18.67 -9.10 -3.69
CA PHE A 133 18.29 -10.21 -4.58
C PHE A 133 17.67 -9.75 -5.91
N ALA A 134 17.05 -8.57 -5.92
CA ALA A 134 16.51 -7.92 -7.10
C ALA A 134 17.48 -6.91 -7.75
N GLY A 135 18.74 -6.86 -7.30
CA GLY A 135 19.73 -5.91 -7.78
C GLY A 135 19.61 -4.50 -7.23
N ILE A 136 18.66 -4.24 -6.32
CA ILE A 136 18.48 -2.93 -5.68
C ILE A 136 19.43 -2.85 -4.49
N VAL A 137 20.46 -2.00 -4.62
CA VAL A 137 21.52 -1.86 -3.61
C VAL A 137 21.54 -0.48 -2.96
N GLN A 138 20.78 0.47 -3.49
CA GLN A 138 20.66 1.80 -2.92
C GLN A 138 19.92 1.76 -1.57
N PRO A 139 20.50 2.32 -0.49
CA PRO A 139 19.79 2.50 0.78
C PRO A 139 18.58 3.43 0.61
N ASN A 140 17.52 3.19 1.40
CA ASN A 140 16.38 4.10 1.48
C ASN A 140 16.82 5.44 2.10
N ASP A 141 16.48 6.55 1.46
CA ASP A 141 16.88 7.91 1.83
C ASP A 141 15.87 8.62 2.75
N GLY A 142 14.71 8.00 3.01
CA GLY A 142 13.66 8.58 3.86
C GLY A 142 12.82 9.67 3.19
N GLU A 143 12.87 9.79 1.86
CA GLU A 143 12.17 10.85 1.13
C GLU A 143 10.84 10.38 0.49
N CYS A 144 9.99 11.35 0.13
CA CYS A 144 8.70 11.08 -0.49
C CYS A 144 8.82 10.91 -2.02
N TYR A 145 8.24 9.82 -2.54
CA TYR A 145 8.28 9.44 -3.95
C TYR A 145 6.93 8.93 -4.48
N LEU A 146 5.83 9.48 -3.96
CA LEU A 146 4.51 9.28 -4.55
C LEU A 146 4.33 10.19 -5.78
N ASP A 147 4.08 9.59 -6.93
CA ASP A 147 3.87 10.31 -8.19
C ASP A 147 2.51 11.02 -8.26
N SER A 148 2.18 11.57 -9.44
CA SER A 148 0.87 12.19 -9.70
C SER A 148 -0.31 11.21 -9.62
N ASN A 149 -0.07 9.92 -9.82
CA ASN A 149 -1.04 8.83 -9.69
C ASN A 149 -1.09 8.22 -8.27
N ASN A 150 -0.37 8.81 -7.32
CA ASN A 150 -0.22 8.35 -5.95
C ASN A 150 0.40 6.95 -5.83
N LEU A 151 1.24 6.57 -6.79
CA LEU A 151 2.04 5.35 -6.77
C LEU A 151 3.48 5.65 -6.34
N TYR A 152 4.06 4.74 -5.55
CA TYR A 152 5.47 4.82 -5.18
C TYR A 152 6.35 4.46 -6.39
N ASN A 153 7.02 5.48 -6.95
CA ASN A 153 7.74 5.33 -8.22
C ASN A 153 9.19 4.84 -8.08
N LYS A 154 9.73 4.77 -6.84
CA LYS A 154 11.05 4.18 -6.56
C LYS A 154 11.00 2.69 -6.15
N SER A 155 9.88 2.02 -6.39
CA SER A 155 9.68 0.61 -6.01
C SER A 155 10.66 -0.37 -6.69
N ALA A 156 11.14 -0.04 -7.89
CA ALA A 156 12.01 -0.89 -8.71
C ALA A 156 13.27 -0.17 -9.25
N VAL A 157 13.68 0.93 -8.62
CA VAL A 157 14.88 1.68 -9.04
C VAL A 157 16.13 0.94 -8.53
N LEU A 158 17.05 0.62 -9.44
CA LEU A 158 18.31 -0.10 -9.19
C LEU A 158 19.40 0.82 -8.63
#